data_AF-A0A356Z9Z5-F1
#
_entry.id   AF-A0A356Z9Z5-F1
#
_cell.length_a   1.000
_cell.length_b   1.000
_cell.length_c   1.000
_cell.angle_alpha   90.00
_cell.angle_beta   90.00
_cell.angle_gamma   90.00
#
_symmetry.space_group_name_H-M   'P 1'
#
loop_
_entity.id
_entity.type
_entity.pdbx_description
1 polymer ?
#
loop_
_entity_poly.entity_id
_entity_poly.type
_entity_poly.pdbx_seq_one_letter_code
_entity_poly.pdbx_strand_id
1 'polypeptide(L)'
;MEQYTSMAQTLKDTLGLKREPVAVKLVRDQDELNNLNISGYDAGTKCRYCQSVMRASQGEKVLLSAANLACAAAAAAFGIKSLAPKLASGEAHYNVGTFGTQEAAHRIMSEMPRLALGDCNFVLVS
;
A
#
# COMPACT_ATOMS: atom_id res chain seq x y z
N MET A 1 -14.37 -18.94 -1.05
CA MET A 1 -13.64 -18.46 0.15
C MET A 1 -12.83 -19.58 0.80
N GLU A 2 -13.36 -20.81 0.93
CA GLU A 2 -12.66 -21.96 1.53
C GLU A 2 -11.26 -22.23 0.95
N GLN A 3 -11.06 -22.03 -0.35
CA GLN A 3 -9.76 -22.21 -1.00
C GLN A 3 -8.68 -21.25 -0.48
N TYR A 4 -8.98 -19.95 -0.35
CA TYR A 4 -8.00 -18.96 0.12
C TYR A 4 -7.65 -19.16 1.59
N THR A 5 -8.62 -19.56 2.42
CA THR A 5 -8.37 -19.89 3.82
C THR A 5 -7.45 -21.10 3.95
N SER A 6 -7.69 -22.16 3.14
CA SER A 6 -6.81 -23.33 3.11
C SER A 6 -5.40 -23.00 2.62
N MET A 7 -5.27 -22.17 1.58
CA MET A 7 -3.97 -21.71 1.08
C MET A 7 -3.22 -20.86 2.10
N ALA A 8 -3.90 -19.93 2.78
CA ALA A 8 -3.32 -19.11 3.83
C ALA A 8 -2.81 -19.97 4.99
N GLN A 9 -3.60 -20.98 5.40
CA GLN A 9 -3.19 -21.91 6.45
C GLN A 9 -1.96 -22.73 6.03
N THR A 10 -1.95 -23.25 4.80
CA THR A 10 -0.80 -23.97 4.25
C THR A 10 0.46 -23.10 4.24
N LEU A 11 0.34 -21.82 3.86
CA LEU A 11 1.44 -20.86 3.86
C LEU A 11 2.00 -20.65 5.28
N LYS A 12 1.11 -20.48 6.26
CA LYS A 12 1.49 -20.28 7.67
C LYS A 12 2.19 -21.50 8.24
N ASP A 13 1.63 -22.69 8.03
CA ASP A 13 2.17 -23.93 8.59
C ASP A 13 3.51 -24.30 7.95
N THR A 14 3.62 -24.13 6.63
CA THR A 14 4.85 -24.47 5.89
C THR A 14 6.00 -23.52 6.22
N LEU A 15 5.73 -22.22 6.36
CA LEU A 15 6.76 -21.20 6.58
C LEU A 15 6.92 -20.79 8.05
N GLY A 16 6.11 -21.35 8.96
CA GLY A 16 6.13 -21.00 10.38
C GLY A 16 5.76 -19.53 10.66
N LEU A 17 4.82 -18.97 9.90
CA LEU A 17 4.47 -17.55 10.02
C LEU A 17 3.70 -17.28 11.32
N LYS A 18 4.14 -16.25 12.04
CA LYS A 18 3.46 -15.75 13.26
C LYS A 18 2.35 -14.74 12.98
N ARG A 19 2.26 -14.26 11.74
CA ARG A 19 1.32 -13.23 11.30
C ARG A 19 0.47 -13.76 10.16
N GLU A 20 -0.69 -13.16 9.97
CA GLU A 20 -1.58 -13.53 8.89
C GLU A 20 -1.00 -13.11 7.53
N PRO A 21 -1.12 -13.95 6.49
CA PRO A 21 -0.90 -13.53 5.11
C PRO A 21 -1.85 -12.37 4.76
N VAL A 22 -1.32 -11.34 4.10
CA VAL A 22 -2.09 -10.13 3.78
C VAL A 22 -2.51 -10.15 2.31
N ALA A 23 -3.81 -9.98 2.07
CA ALA A 23 -4.37 -9.72 0.77
C ALA A 23 -4.38 -8.22 0.48
N VAL A 24 -4.05 -7.86 -0.76
CA VAL A 24 -4.09 -6.48 -1.26
C VAL A 24 -4.93 -6.46 -2.52
N LYS A 25 -5.99 -5.64 -2.52
CA LYS A 25 -6.80 -5.39 -3.71
C LYS A 25 -6.70 -3.92 -4.11
N LEU A 26 -6.27 -3.69 -5.35
CA LEU A 26 -6.31 -2.38 -5.99
C LEU A 26 -7.71 -2.17 -6.57
N VAL A 27 -8.29 -1.00 -6.32
CA VAL A 27 -9.65 -0.64 -6.75
C VAL A 27 -9.59 0.65 -7.55
N ARG A 28 -10.11 0.58 -8.77
CA ARG A 28 -9.94 1.62 -9.77
C ARG A 28 -10.69 2.89 -9.40
N ASP A 29 -11.96 2.76 -9.06
CA ASP A 29 -12.88 3.88 -8.87
C ASP A 29 -13.93 3.61 -7.80
N GLN A 30 -14.76 4.62 -7.56
CA GLN A 30 -15.80 4.57 -6.54
C GLN A 30 -16.91 3.55 -6.89
N ASP A 31 -17.18 3.33 -8.18
CA ASP A 31 -18.20 2.38 -8.62
C ASP A 31 -17.75 0.94 -8.33
N GLU A 32 -16.49 0.60 -8.61
CA GLU A 32 -15.93 -0.68 -8.20
C GLU A 32 -15.95 -0.83 -6.67
N LEU A 33 -15.59 0.23 -5.92
CA LEU A 33 -15.62 0.19 -4.45
C LEU A 33 -17.03 -0.08 -3.90
N ASN A 34 -18.05 0.57 -4.46
CA ASN A 34 -19.45 0.41 -4.04
C ASN A 34 -19.98 -1.02 -4.27
N ASN A 35 -19.39 -1.75 -5.21
CA ASN A 35 -19.73 -3.15 -5.48
C ASN A 35 -19.03 -4.14 -4.54
N LEU A 36 -18.16 -3.67 -3.64
CA LEU A 36 -17.42 -4.51 -2.69
C LEU A 36 -17.99 -4.39 -1.27
N ASN A 37 -17.94 -5.49 -0.53
CA ASN A 37 -18.24 -5.46 0.89
C ASN A 37 -17.04 -4.89 1.67
N ILE A 38 -17.11 -3.59 1.94
CA ILE A 38 -16.11 -2.86 2.74
C ILE A 38 -16.44 -2.80 4.24
N SER A 39 -17.42 -3.58 4.70
CA SER A 39 -17.78 -3.62 6.13
C SER A 39 -16.58 -4.08 6.98
N GLY A 40 -16.30 -3.33 8.04
CA GLY A 40 -15.19 -3.59 8.97
C GLY A 40 -13.82 -3.08 8.50
N TYR A 41 -13.72 -2.41 7.34
CA TYR A 41 -12.49 -1.72 6.95
C TYR A 41 -12.36 -0.36 7.64
N ASP A 42 -11.21 -0.09 8.23
CA ASP A 42 -10.84 1.25 8.69
C ASP A 42 -10.44 2.12 7.49
N ALA A 43 -11.26 3.13 7.22
CA ALA A 43 -11.02 4.13 6.18
C ALA A 43 -10.60 5.51 6.76
N GLY A 44 -10.60 5.67 8.08
CA GLY A 44 -10.39 6.97 8.73
C GLY A 44 -8.95 7.21 9.17
N THR A 45 -8.26 6.16 9.64
CA THR A 45 -6.93 6.32 10.23
C THR A 45 -5.86 6.61 9.19
N LYS A 46 -5.19 7.75 9.32
CA LYS A 46 -4.02 8.07 8.50
C LYS A 46 -2.88 7.10 8.79
N CYS A 47 -2.38 6.42 7.77
CA CYS A 47 -1.24 5.52 7.90
C CYS A 47 -0.42 5.40 6.61
N ARG A 48 0.78 4.86 6.73
CA ARG A 48 1.64 4.48 5.59
C ARG A 48 1.17 3.12 5.06
N TYR A 49 1.43 2.83 3.78
CA TYR A 49 1.12 1.53 3.20
C TYR A 49 1.77 0.34 3.94
N CYS A 50 3.03 0.47 4.33
CA CYS A 50 3.68 -0.57 5.15
C CYS A 50 2.97 -0.77 6.50
N GLN A 51 2.43 0.28 7.11
CA GLN A 51 1.67 0.17 8.36
C GLN A 51 0.31 -0.49 8.13
N SER A 52 -0.38 -0.24 7.02
CA SER A 52 -1.62 -0.94 6.71
C SER A 52 -1.39 -2.45 6.52
N VAL A 53 -0.29 -2.83 5.87
CA VAL A 53 0.11 -4.25 5.75
C VAL A 53 0.44 -4.84 7.12
N MET A 54 1.14 -4.11 7.99
CA MET A 54 1.41 -4.58 9.36
C MET A 54 0.13 -4.79 10.16
N ARG A 55 -0.83 -3.87 10.08
CA ARG A 55 -2.15 -3.99 10.73
C ARG A 55 -2.94 -5.17 10.19
N ALA A 56 -3.00 -5.32 8.87
CA ALA A 56 -3.71 -6.44 8.25
C ALA A 56 -3.10 -7.80 8.62
N SER A 57 -1.77 -7.87 8.76
CA SER A 57 -1.09 -9.08 9.21
C SER A 57 -1.44 -9.48 10.66
N GLN A 58 -2.16 -8.62 11.39
CA GLN A 58 -2.69 -8.86 12.74
C GLN A 58 -4.22 -9.05 12.75
N GLY A 59 -4.85 -9.16 11.58
CA GLY A 59 -6.29 -9.41 11.41
C GLY A 59 -7.14 -8.14 11.21
N GLU A 60 -6.53 -6.96 11.16
CA GLU A 60 -7.27 -5.73 10.83
C GLU A 60 -7.58 -5.63 9.34
N LYS A 61 -8.53 -4.76 8.98
CA LYS A 61 -8.84 -4.43 7.58
C LYS A 61 -8.71 -2.95 7.38
N VAL A 62 -7.98 -2.53 6.35
CA VAL A 62 -7.65 -1.11 6.11
C VAL A 62 -8.00 -0.75 4.67
N LEU A 63 -8.77 0.32 4.50
CA LEU A 63 -9.08 0.92 3.20
C LEU A 63 -8.25 2.17 3.05
N LEU A 64 -7.29 2.16 2.12
CA LEU A 64 -6.48 3.33 1.79
C LEU A 64 -7.10 4.12 0.64
N SER A 65 -7.09 5.43 0.77
CA SER A 65 -7.50 6.41 -0.25
C SER A 65 -6.56 7.61 -0.25
N ALA A 66 -6.80 8.56 -1.15
CA ALA A 66 -6.06 9.82 -1.16
C ALA A 66 -6.13 10.60 0.17
N ALA A 67 -7.18 10.40 0.98
CA ALA A 67 -7.40 11.14 2.23
C ALA A 67 -6.54 10.61 3.40
N ASN A 68 -6.30 9.29 3.45
CA ASN A 68 -5.69 8.64 4.60
C ASN A 68 -4.31 8.00 4.32
N LEU A 69 -3.92 7.85 3.04
CA LEU A 69 -2.60 7.35 2.68
C LEU A 69 -1.53 8.43 2.92
N ALA A 70 -0.78 8.28 4.01
CA ALA A 70 0.23 9.23 4.46
C ALA A 70 1.57 9.11 3.70
N CYS A 71 1.81 7.98 3.03
CA CYS A 71 3.05 7.73 2.31
C CYS A 71 2.96 8.30 0.88
N ALA A 72 3.65 9.41 0.60
CA ALA A 72 3.69 10.02 -0.72
C ALA A 72 4.26 9.08 -1.80
N ALA A 73 5.29 8.29 -1.47
CA ALA A 73 5.86 7.31 -2.39
C ALA A 73 4.83 6.22 -2.77
N ALA A 74 4.10 5.68 -1.79
CA ALA A 74 3.06 4.69 -2.05
C ALA A 74 1.88 5.28 -2.82
N ALA A 75 1.46 6.51 -2.49
CA ALA A 75 0.39 7.19 -3.23
C ALA A 75 0.77 7.39 -4.71
N ALA A 76 2.04 7.66 -5.00
CA ALA A 76 2.56 7.72 -6.36
C ALA A 76 2.67 6.34 -7.02
N ALA A 77 3.14 5.32 -6.30
CA ALA A 77 3.23 3.94 -6.79
C ALA A 77 1.86 3.41 -7.23
N PHE A 78 0.82 3.65 -6.44
CA PHE A 78 -0.55 3.25 -6.76
C PHE A 78 -1.27 4.19 -7.74
N GLY A 79 -0.66 5.29 -8.19
CA GLY A 79 -1.33 6.23 -9.09
C GLY A 79 -2.46 7.04 -8.44
N ILE A 80 -2.56 7.05 -7.10
CA ILE A 80 -3.57 7.83 -6.35
C ILE A 80 -3.22 9.32 -6.33
N LYS A 81 -1.92 9.64 -6.27
CA LYS A 81 -1.39 11.02 -6.31
C LYS A 81 -0.15 11.09 -7.19
N SER A 82 0.15 12.27 -7.74
CA SER A 82 1.38 12.48 -8.48
C SER A 82 2.61 12.42 -7.56
N LEU A 83 3.75 12.03 -8.14
CA LEU A 83 5.02 12.02 -7.42
C LEU A 83 5.51 13.46 -7.21
N ALA A 84 5.68 13.87 -5.96
CA ALA A 84 6.16 15.22 -5.64
C ALA A 84 7.59 15.46 -6.18
N PRO A 85 7.92 16.65 -6.72
CA PRO A 85 9.24 16.91 -7.31
C PRO A 85 10.42 16.63 -6.38
N LYS A 86 10.32 17.01 -5.10
CA LYS A 86 11.35 16.73 -4.09
C LYS A 86 11.54 15.25 -3.79
N LEU A 87 10.50 14.46 -3.99
CA LEU A 87 10.57 13.02 -3.84
C LEU A 87 11.19 12.40 -5.10
N ALA A 88 10.74 12.85 -6.28
CA ALA A 88 11.29 12.45 -7.57
C ALA A 88 12.79 12.73 -7.67
N SER A 89 13.27 13.88 -7.20
CA SER A 89 14.70 14.24 -7.22
C SER A 89 15.55 13.51 -6.17
N GLY A 90 14.95 12.71 -5.29
CA GLY A 90 15.63 12.05 -4.18
C GLY A 90 15.92 12.95 -2.97
N GLU A 91 15.77 14.28 -3.10
CA GLU A 91 16.07 15.27 -2.05
C GLU A 91 15.36 14.92 -0.74
N ALA A 92 14.06 14.63 -0.81
CA ALA A 92 13.25 14.36 0.39
C ALA A 92 13.77 13.14 1.17
N HIS A 93 14.13 12.05 0.48
CA HIS A 93 14.60 10.83 1.13
C HIS A 93 16.05 10.93 1.62
N TYR A 94 16.89 11.68 0.90
CA TYR A 94 18.26 11.97 1.32
C TYR A 94 18.27 12.83 2.59
N ASN A 95 17.49 13.90 2.64
CA ASN A 95 17.44 14.81 3.78
C ASN A 95 16.97 14.15 5.08
N VAL A 96 16.13 13.11 5.00
CA VAL A 96 15.69 12.33 6.18
C VAL A 96 16.57 11.10 6.46
N GLY A 97 17.67 10.93 5.73
CA GLY A 97 18.64 9.85 5.93
C GLY A 97 18.14 8.46 5.51
N THR A 98 17.12 8.37 4.64
CA THR A 98 16.65 7.07 4.13
C THR A 98 17.66 6.43 3.16
N PHE A 99 18.38 7.25 2.40
CA PHE A 99 19.44 6.80 1.49
C PHE A 99 20.74 7.54 1.76
N GLY A 100 21.87 6.87 1.51
CA GLY A 100 23.21 7.43 1.73
C GLY A 100 23.57 8.56 0.78
N THR A 101 22.93 8.65 -0.40
CA THR A 101 23.10 9.78 -1.33
C THR A 101 21.77 10.15 -2.00
N GLN A 102 21.69 11.37 -2.52
CA GLN A 102 20.52 11.84 -3.26
C GLN A 102 20.36 11.09 -4.59
N GLU A 103 21.45 10.72 -5.25
CA GLU A 103 21.44 9.97 -6.51
C GLU A 103 20.84 8.58 -6.31
N ALA A 104 21.18 7.90 -5.21
CA ALA A 104 20.58 6.61 -4.86
C ALA A 104 19.07 6.74 -4.64
N ALA A 105 18.64 7.79 -3.92
CA ALA A 105 17.22 8.08 -3.71
C ALA A 105 16.49 8.38 -5.03
N HIS A 106 17.07 9.22 -5.89
CA HIS A 106 16.54 9.57 -7.20
C HIS A 106 16.38 8.34 -8.09
N ARG A 107 17.40 7.47 -8.13
CA ARG A 107 17.37 6.24 -8.92
C ARG A 107 16.21 5.35 -8.50
N ILE A 108 16.04 5.09 -7.21
CA ILE A 108 14.95 4.27 -6.70
C ILE A 108 13.58 4.87 -7.05
N MET A 109 13.42 6.19 -6.91
CA MET A 109 12.15 6.86 -7.25
C MET A 109 11.86 6.87 -8.76
N SER A 110 12.90 6.90 -9.60
CA SER A 110 12.77 6.84 -11.05
C SER A 110 12.40 5.43 -11.54
N GLU A 111 13.05 4.40 -10.99
CA GLU A 111 12.85 2.99 -11.35
C GLU A 111 11.61 2.36 -10.67
N MET A 112 11.05 2.99 -9.64
CA MET A 112 9.85 2.50 -8.94
C MET A 112 8.69 2.29 -9.92
N PRO A 113 8.15 1.06 -10.03
CA PRO A 113 6.95 0.79 -10.81
C PRO A 113 5.78 1.63 -10.31
N ARG A 114 5.07 2.26 -11.24
CA ARG A 114 3.96 3.17 -10.97
C ARG A 114 2.80 2.85 -11.90
N LEU A 115 1.60 2.79 -11.33
CA LEU A 115 0.37 2.87 -12.10
C LEU A 115 0.20 4.27 -12.69
N ALA A 116 -0.57 4.41 -13.77
CA ALA A 116 -0.86 5.74 -14.29
C ALA A 116 -1.71 6.51 -13.26
N LEU A 117 -1.58 7.83 -13.28
CA LEU A 117 -2.33 8.68 -12.37
C LEU A 117 -3.84 8.47 -12.62
N GLY A 118 -4.58 8.08 -11.58
CA GLY A 118 -6.00 7.78 -11.64
C GLY A 118 -6.36 6.32 -11.99
N ASP A 119 -5.39 5.44 -12.23
CA ASP A 119 -5.67 4.02 -12.50
C ASP A 119 -6.14 3.24 -11.25
N CYS A 120 -5.82 3.74 -10.06
CA CYS A 120 -6.27 3.19 -8.79
C CYS A 120 -6.55 4.33 -7.82
N ASN A 121 -7.73 4.32 -7.20
CA ASN A 121 -8.18 5.34 -6.26
C ASN A 121 -8.24 4.80 -4.81
N PHE A 122 -8.37 3.47 -4.66
CA PHE A 122 -8.43 2.83 -3.35
C PHE A 122 -7.61 1.54 -3.29
N VAL A 123 -7.09 1.24 -2.10
CA VAL A 123 -6.37 -0.02 -1.84
C VAL A 123 -6.96 -0.67 -0.59
N LEU A 124 -7.55 -1.85 -0.75
CA LEU A 124 -8.01 -2.67 0.37
C LEU A 124 -6.86 -3.56 0.82
N VAL A 125 -6.59 -3.58 2.13
CA VAL A 125 -5.55 -4.39 2.75
C VAL A 125 -6.17 -5.16 3.91
N SER A 126 -6.15 -6.50 3.85
CA SER A 126 -6.85 -7.40 4.78
C SER A 126 -6.21 -8.76 4.93
#